data_AF-A0A7J4ZXF9-F1
#
_entry.id   AF-A0A7J4ZXF9-F1
#
_cell.length_a   1.000
_cell.length_b   1.000
_cell.length_c   1.000
_cell.angle_alpha   90.00
_cell.angle_beta   90.00
_cell.angle_gamma   90.00
#
_symmetry.space_group_name_H-M   'P 1'
#
loop_
_entity.id
_entity.type
_entity.pdbx_description
1 polymer ?
#
loop_
_entity_poly.entity_id
_entity_poly.type
_entity_poly.pdbx_seq_one_letter_code
_entity_poly.pdbx_strand_id
1 'polypeptide(L)'
;MPYTPDLDRLLTPGARFADEHATYVMEVHPLGDVVLPTGRVVGCDPVACPEDEPFTVGVAPGRYPARAWVAVVRGEDTEADRRVAALELVVHDEPTARWEMALVGDQDVSALKPDGWFGYGV
;
A
#
# COMPACT_ATOMS: atom_id res chain seq x y z
N MET A 1 -6.83 -17.54 -5.22
CA MET A 1 -7.26 -16.14 -5.45
C MET A 1 -6.04 -15.28 -5.31
N PRO A 2 -5.70 -14.43 -6.30
CA PRO A 2 -4.76 -13.36 -6.05
C PRO A 2 -5.35 -12.51 -4.93
N TYR A 3 -4.52 -12.19 -3.96
CA TYR A 3 -4.87 -11.34 -2.85
C TYR A 3 -4.91 -9.90 -3.37
N THR A 4 -6.02 -9.48 -3.96
CA THR A 4 -6.36 -8.05 -3.94
C THR A 4 -7.06 -7.85 -2.60
N PRO A 5 -6.37 -7.31 -1.59
CA PRO A 5 -7.02 -7.02 -0.32
C PRO A 5 -8.18 -6.05 -0.59
N ASP A 6 -9.22 -6.14 0.23
CA ASP A 6 -10.24 -5.10 0.32
C ASP A 6 -9.54 -3.83 0.83
N LEU A 7 -9.07 -2.98 -0.10
CA LEU A 7 -8.23 -1.83 0.19
C LEU A 7 -8.98 -0.80 1.04
N ASP A 8 -10.28 -0.61 0.80
CA ASP A 8 -11.11 0.30 1.61
C ASP A 8 -11.16 -0.16 3.06
N ARG A 9 -11.33 -1.47 3.28
CA ARG A 9 -11.34 -2.05 4.62
C ARG A 9 -9.94 -2.12 5.23
N LEU A 10 -8.90 -2.40 4.46
CA LEU A 10 -7.50 -2.45 4.91
C LEU A 10 -7.07 -1.12 5.50
N LEU A 11 -7.50 -0.02 4.88
CA LEU A 11 -7.20 1.35 5.25
C LEU A 11 -8.27 1.94 6.20
N THR A 12 -8.90 1.09 7.02
CA THR A 12 -9.84 1.50 8.07
C THR A 12 -9.29 1.14 9.45
N PRO A 13 -9.08 2.11 10.38
CA PRO A 13 -8.55 1.80 11.70
C PRO A 13 -9.49 0.88 12.49
N GLY A 14 -8.93 -0.15 13.12
CA GLY A 14 -9.68 -1.17 13.84
C GLY A 14 -10.37 -2.20 12.94
N ALA A 15 -10.21 -2.15 11.61
CA ALA A 15 -10.67 -3.20 10.73
C ALA A 15 -10.09 -4.56 11.16
N ARG A 16 -10.97 -5.56 11.24
CA ARG A 16 -10.60 -6.91 11.69
C ARG A 16 -10.62 -7.87 10.53
N PHE A 17 -9.57 -8.64 10.36
CA PHE A 17 -9.51 -9.79 9.45
C PHE A 17 -9.29 -11.04 10.30
N ALA A 18 -9.76 -12.19 9.85
CA ALA A 18 -9.54 -13.45 10.55
C ALA A 18 -9.38 -14.58 9.54
N ASP A 19 -8.51 -15.52 9.85
CA ASP A 19 -8.38 -16.80 9.18
C ASP A 19 -8.46 -17.93 10.21
N GLU A 20 -8.08 -19.14 9.81
CA GLU A 20 -8.12 -20.33 10.66
C GLU A 20 -7.10 -20.27 11.82
N HIS A 21 -6.15 -19.33 11.79
CA HIS A 21 -5.02 -19.27 12.70
C HIS A 21 -5.00 -18.03 13.60
N ALA A 22 -5.47 -16.88 13.12
CA ALA A 22 -5.37 -15.63 13.88
C ALA A 22 -6.45 -14.61 13.52
N THR A 23 -6.58 -13.62 14.40
CA THR A 23 -7.29 -12.37 14.11
C THR A 23 -6.28 -11.25 13.92
N TYR A 24 -6.47 -10.44 12.89
CA TYR A 24 -5.65 -9.30 12.54
C TYR A 24 -6.45 -8.02 12.78
N VAL A 25 -5.91 -7.08 13.53
CA VAL A 25 -6.53 -5.76 13.76
C VAL A 25 -5.65 -4.69 13.14
N MET A 26 -6.22 -3.88 12.24
CA MET A 26 -5.49 -2.82 11.57
C MET A 26 -5.31 -1.61 12.48
N GLU A 27 -4.06 -1.19 12.67
CA GLU A 27 -3.68 0.07 13.29
C GLU A 27 -3.05 0.99 12.25
N VAL A 28 -3.31 2.29 12.36
CA VAL A 28 -2.68 3.31 11.53
C VAL A 28 -1.58 4.01 12.33
N HIS A 29 -0.39 4.11 11.72
CA HIS A 29 0.79 4.71 12.33
C HIS A 29 1.32 5.83 11.41
N PRO A 30 1.41 7.09 11.88
CA PRO A 30 1.96 8.17 11.07
C PRO A 30 3.47 7.98 10.86
N LEU A 31 3.94 8.21 9.64
CA LEU A 31 5.36 8.15 9.27
C LEU A 31 5.98 9.54 9.04
N GLY A 32 5.19 10.60 9.18
CA GLY A 32 5.58 11.97 8.85
C GLY A 32 5.39 12.26 7.36
N ASP A 33 5.92 13.40 6.92
CA ASP A 33 5.73 13.87 5.55
C ASP A 33 6.82 13.35 4.61
N VAL A 34 6.39 12.87 3.44
CA VAL A 34 7.25 12.62 2.28
C VAL A 34 7.30 13.87 1.43
N VAL A 35 8.52 14.35 1.14
CA VAL A 35 8.74 15.47 0.22
C VAL A 35 8.89 14.92 -1.20
N LEU A 36 8.07 15.41 -2.12
CA LEU A 36 8.10 15.04 -3.53
C LEU A 36 8.40 16.28 -4.38
N PRO A 37 9.67 16.65 -4.59
CA PRO A 37 10.02 17.86 -5.34
C PRO A 37 9.59 17.82 -6.81
N THR A 38 9.48 16.62 -7.39
CA THR A 38 9.10 16.39 -8.79
C THR A 38 7.66 15.89 -8.94
N GLY A 39 6.99 15.55 -7.83
CA GLY A 39 5.69 14.89 -7.86
C GLY A 39 5.70 13.44 -8.37
N ARG A 40 6.88 12.88 -8.66
CA ARG A 40 7.01 11.49 -9.13
C ARG A 40 7.18 10.55 -7.94
N VAL A 41 6.50 9.41 -7.98
CA VAL A 41 6.55 8.37 -6.93
C VAL A 41 7.11 7.09 -7.54
N VAL A 42 8.02 6.44 -6.82
CA VAL A 42 8.63 5.16 -7.19
C VAL A 42 8.35 4.18 -6.06
N GLY A 43 7.83 2.99 -6.39
CA GLY A 43 7.88 1.84 -5.49
C GLY A 43 9.11 1.01 -5.85
N CYS A 44 9.99 0.74 -4.89
CA CYS A 44 11.19 -0.07 -5.09
C CYS A 44 11.76 -0.53 -3.74
N ASP A 45 12.58 -1.58 -3.75
CA ASP A 45 13.62 -1.76 -2.75
C ASP A 45 14.78 -0.82 -3.07
N PRO A 46 15.13 0.10 -2.15
CA PRO A 46 16.12 1.14 -2.42
C PRO A 46 17.56 0.61 -2.53
N VAL A 47 17.82 -0.65 -2.17
CA VAL A 47 19.14 -1.29 -2.26
C VAL A 47 19.24 -2.14 -3.53
N ALA A 48 18.21 -2.93 -3.82
CA ALA A 48 18.20 -3.86 -4.95
C ALA A 48 17.78 -3.19 -6.27
N CYS A 49 16.85 -2.23 -6.22
CA CYS A 49 16.22 -1.60 -7.38
C CYS A 49 16.25 -0.06 -7.31
N PRO A 50 17.41 0.58 -7.05
CA PRO A 50 17.48 2.04 -6.82
C PRO A 50 17.15 2.90 -8.05
N GLU A 51 17.16 2.31 -9.25
CA GLU A 51 16.95 3.01 -10.53
C GLU A 51 15.58 2.69 -11.15
N ASP A 52 14.64 2.12 -10.38
CA ASP A 52 13.31 1.81 -10.87
C ASP A 52 12.58 3.07 -11.37
N GLU A 53 11.82 2.87 -12.44
CA GLU A 53 11.05 3.93 -13.06
C GLU A 53 9.86 4.37 -12.17
N PRO A 54 9.49 5.66 -12.21
CA PRO A 54 8.35 6.15 -11.47
C PRO A 54 7.04 5.61 -12.05
N PHE A 55 6.01 5.58 -11.20
CA PHE A 55 4.66 5.29 -11.66
C PHE A 55 4.19 6.32 -12.70
N THR A 56 3.36 5.87 -13.64
CA THR A 56 2.81 6.72 -14.71
C THR A 56 1.89 7.82 -14.18
N VAL A 57 1.30 7.62 -12.99
CA VAL A 57 0.51 8.62 -12.28
C VAL A 57 1.43 9.38 -11.31
N GLY A 58 1.57 10.69 -11.56
CA GLY A 58 2.25 11.62 -10.65
C GLY A 58 1.27 12.44 -9.82
N VAL A 59 1.81 13.13 -8.83
CA VAL A 59 1.11 14.13 -8.00
C VAL A 59 1.74 15.51 -8.19
N ALA A 60 1.14 16.55 -7.63
CA ALA A 60 1.78 17.86 -7.63
C ALA A 60 3.07 17.83 -6.78
N PRO A 61 4.10 18.62 -7.10
CA PRO A 61 5.24 18.79 -6.20
C PRO A 61 4.79 19.32 -4.84
N GLY A 62 5.26 18.70 -3.74
CA GLY A 62 4.76 19.05 -2.42
C GLY A 62 5.27 18.20 -1.27
N ARG A 63 4.58 18.32 -0.14
CA ARG A 63 4.78 17.50 1.06
C ARG A 63 3.48 16.78 1.36
N TYR A 64 3.56 15.47 1.54
CA TYR A 64 2.40 14.60 1.67
C TYR A 64 2.57 13.72 2.91
N PRO A 65 1.58 13.64 3.80
CA PRO A 65 1.65 12.73 4.93
C PRO A 65 1.76 11.28 4.45
N ALA A 66 2.60 10.50 5.11
CA ALA A 66 2.66 9.06 4.94
C ALA A 66 2.17 8.33 6.20
N ARG A 67 1.55 7.18 5.98
CA ARG A 67 1.01 6.31 7.03
C ARG A 67 1.45 4.87 6.77
N ALA A 68 1.78 4.14 7.82
CA ALA A 68 1.88 2.70 7.81
C ALA A 68 0.58 2.11 8.37
N TRP A 69 0.01 1.18 7.63
CA TRP A 69 -1.10 0.34 8.08
C TRP A 69 -0.52 -0.96 8.60
N VAL A 70 -0.60 -1.15 9.92
CA VAL A 70 0.02 -2.26 10.63
C VAL A 70 -1.06 -3.24 11.06
N ALA A 71 -0.97 -4.47 10.57
CA ALA A 71 -1.77 -5.58 11.05
C ALA A 71 -1.19 -6.09 12.38
N VAL A 72 -1.93 -5.92 13.46
CA VAL A 72 -1.63 -6.50 14.76
C VAL A 72 -2.25 -7.88 14.83
N VAL A 73 -1.42 -8.91 14.90
CA VAL A 73 -1.82 -10.32 14.96
C VAL A 73 -2.14 -10.69 16.39
N ARG A 74 -3.37 -11.11 16.64
CA ARG A 74 -3.88 -11.56 17.94
C ARG A 74 -3.99 -13.08 17.93
N GLY A 75 -3.27 -13.74 18.84
CA GLY A 75 -3.50 -15.12 19.23
C GLY A 75 -4.60 -15.22 20.29
N GLU A 76 -4.73 -16.38 20.95
CA GLU A 76 -5.82 -16.66 21.90
C GLU A 76 -5.96 -15.60 23.00
N ASP A 77 -4.86 -15.14 23.60
CA ASP A 77 -4.89 -14.14 24.69
C ASP A 77 -3.81 -13.04 24.62
N THR A 78 -2.94 -13.07 23.60
CA THR A 78 -1.83 -12.12 23.47
C THR A 78 -1.65 -11.61 22.05
N GLU A 79 -0.99 -10.45 21.92
CA GLU A 79 -0.42 -10.03 20.65
C GLU A 79 0.73 -10.99 20.30
N ALA A 80 0.62 -11.63 19.14
CA ALA A 80 1.61 -12.59 18.66
C ALA A 80 2.65 -11.94 17.74
N ASP A 81 2.23 -10.93 16.95
CA ASP A 81 3.08 -10.31 15.94
C ASP A 81 2.51 -8.96 15.44
N ARG A 82 3.33 -8.19 14.72
CA ARG A 82 2.95 -6.97 13.98
C ARG A 82 3.56 -6.98 12.60
N ARG A 83 2.75 -6.72 11.56
CA ARG A 83 3.20 -6.68 10.16
C ARG A 83 2.73 -5.41 9.48
N VAL A 84 3.63 -4.74 8.76
CA VAL A 84 3.21 -3.65 7.85
C VAL A 84 2.44 -4.29 6.70
N ALA A 85 1.15 -3.99 6.62
CA ALA A 85 0.26 -4.51 5.58
C ALA A 85 0.17 -3.57 4.38
N ALA A 86 0.30 -2.26 4.62
CA ALA A 86 0.38 -1.26 3.55
C ALA A 86 1.15 -0.01 4.00
N LEU A 87 1.71 0.69 3.02
CA LEU A 87 2.18 2.06 3.13
C LEU A 87 1.25 2.94 2.29
N GLU A 88 0.80 4.03 2.87
CA GLU A 88 -0.12 4.98 2.25
C GLU A 88 0.55 6.34 2.17
N LEU A 89 0.59 6.91 0.97
CA LEU A 89 0.90 8.31 0.73
C LEU A 89 -0.42 9.08 0.57
N VAL A 90 -0.74 9.97 1.51
CA VAL A 90 -2.02 10.69 1.53
C VAL A 90 -1.92 11.92 0.63
N VAL A 91 -2.43 11.79 -0.60
CA VAL A 91 -2.44 12.89 -1.59
C VAL A 91 -3.57 13.89 -1.30
N HIS A 92 -4.75 13.37 -0.95
CA HIS A 92 -5.94 14.10 -0.57
C HIS A 92 -6.61 13.43 0.63
N ASP A 93 -7.22 14.21 1.54
CA ASP A 93 -7.94 13.70 2.71
C ASP A 93 -9.45 13.53 2.40
N GLU A 94 -9.73 12.90 1.27
CA GLU A 94 -11.08 12.61 0.77
C GLU A 94 -11.23 11.10 0.59
N PRO A 95 -12.44 10.53 0.75
CA PRO A 95 -12.65 9.11 0.52
C PRO A 95 -12.26 8.66 -0.90
N THR A 96 -11.58 7.53 -1.00
CA THR A 96 -11.19 6.95 -2.29
C THR A 96 -12.41 6.59 -3.12
N ALA A 97 -12.50 7.14 -4.33
CA ALA A 97 -13.61 6.84 -5.24
C ALA A 97 -13.42 5.52 -6.00
N ARG A 98 -12.17 5.15 -6.30
CA ARG A 98 -11.80 3.91 -6.98
C ARG A 98 -10.32 3.60 -6.80
N TRP A 99 -9.97 2.32 -6.87
CA TRP A 99 -8.60 1.84 -6.88
C TRP A 99 -8.17 1.46 -8.29
N GLU A 100 -6.92 1.77 -8.64
CA GLU A 100 -6.28 1.36 -9.89
C GLU A 100 -4.86 0.87 -9.62
N MET A 101 -4.37 -0.02 -10.48
CA MET A 101 -3.01 -0.53 -10.39
C MET A 101 -2.02 0.59 -10.73
N ALA A 102 -0.98 0.76 -9.92
CA ALA A 102 0.10 1.67 -10.26
C ALA A 102 0.97 1.03 -11.36
N LEU A 103 1.05 1.70 -12.51
CA LEU A 103 1.75 1.21 -13.70
C LEU A 103 3.08 1.92 -13.88
N VAL A 104 4.01 1.28 -14.57
CA VAL A 104 5.30 1.82 -14.98
C VAL A 104 5.45 1.68 -16.48
N GLY A 105 6.08 2.66 -17.14
CA GLY A 105 6.34 2.61 -18.58
C GLY A 105 5.07 2.43 -19.42
N ASP A 106 5.07 1.38 -20.25
CA ASP A 106 3.99 1.01 -21.16
C ASP A 106 3.17 -0.20 -20.68
N GLN A 107 3.22 -0.53 -19.38
CA GLN A 107 2.43 -1.60 -18.80
C GLN A 107 0.94 -1.43 -19.09
N ASP A 108 0.30 -2.50 -19.53
CA ASP A 108 -1.13 -2.54 -19.87
C ASP A 108 -1.85 -3.61 -19.05
N VAL A 109 -2.75 -3.18 -18.17
CA VAL A 109 -3.57 -4.06 -17.32
C VAL A 109 -4.44 -4.99 -18.17
N SER A 110 -4.83 -4.59 -19.39
CA SER A 110 -5.66 -5.42 -20.27
C SER A 110 -4.93 -6.67 -20.79
N ALA A 111 -3.59 -6.65 -20.76
CA ALA A 111 -2.75 -7.79 -21.13
C ALA A 111 -2.59 -8.81 -19.99
N LEU A 112 -3.00 -8.46 -18.76
CA LEU A 112 -2.92 -9.36 -17.62
C LEU A 112 -3.97 -10.47 -17.70
N LYS A 113 -3.61 -11.65 -17.21
CA LYS A 113 -4.59 -12.69 -16.89
C LYS A 113 -5.49 -12.20 -15.73
N PRO A 114 -6.66 -12.82 -15.49
CA PRO A 114 -7.58 -12.40 -14.42
C PRO A 114 -6.93 -12.22 -13.04
N ASP A 115 -5.86 -12.98 -12.77
CA ASP A 115 -5.14 -12.95 -11.51
C ASP A 115 -3.74 -12.31 -11.58
N GLY A 116 -3.42 -11.67 -12.70
CA GLY A 116 -2.15 -11.00 -12.91
C GLY A 116 -2.09 -9.66 -12.18
N TRP A 117 -0.88 -9.24 -11.84
CA TRP A 117 -0.60 -7.91 -11.35
C TRP A 117 0.76 -7.44 -11.85
N PHE A 118 0.90 -6.12 -11.97
CA PHE A 118 2.19 -5.45 -12.00
C PHE A 118 2.49 -4.93 -10.60
N GLY A 119 3.74 -5.04 -10.18
CA GLY A 119 4.21 -4.33 -9.01
C GLY A 119 5.69 -4.05 -9.16
N TYR A 120 6.40 -3.99 -8.05
CA TYR A 120 7.76 -3.44 -8.02
C TYR A 120 8.75 -4.41 -7.35
N GLY A 121 10.04 -4.19 -7.59
CA GLY A 121 11.10 -4.99 -6.99
C GLY A 121 11.18 -4.79 -5.47
N VAL A 122 11.27 -5.89 -4.72
CA VAL A 122 11.46 -5.94 -3.26
C VAL A 122 12.64 -6.81 -2.87
#